data_AF-A0ABD3NLB9-F1
#
_entry.id   AF-A0ABD3NLB9-F1
#
_cell.length_a   1.000
_cell.length_b   1.000
_cell.length_c   1.000
_cell.angle_alpha   90.00
_cell.angle_beta   90.00
_cell.angle_gamma   90.00
#
_symmetry.space_group_name_H-M   'P 1'
#
loop_
_entity.id
_entity.type
_entity.pdbx_description
1 polymer ?
#
loop_
_entity_poly.entity_id
_entity_poly.type
_entity_poly.pdbx_seq_one_letter_code
_entity_poly.pdbx_strand_id
1 'polypeptide(L)'
;MNALRLMDSQTASRTNPPTNTSIDLDVRFKYANRSTPTPSTDDESSRSSHDDDPRDDIIRRRLSNRSYHIPGNNFCQDLCMYAKNNHVVFGIFCHHPLHPITTRHRLVILLGSLSFGLTMTNAVYLYFLWGRDDVDYSDTAISVSLGLGGDVVDNTLAEDTLKIDISHGMATLWTVGAAAHSFFDLVLWRMIACSCTERKCCRVFGWNTAVSVVMLTVAVTTFVALLRAYESTLEDIQNAEYIDENGLQKTDFRYLYGCLLELAISIFVYTPMIQLILFSGILGCGVLPVLGGRSYRLREDARRESARVHSTGVDRV
;
A
#
# COMPACT_ATOMS: atom_id res chain seq x y z
N MET A 1 -5.89 -56.53 -48.33
CA MET A 1 -4.94 -55.46 -48.71
C MET A 1 -4.45 -54.80 -47.44
N ASN A 2 -3.13 -54.84 -47.26
CA ASN A 2 -2.38 -54.49 -46.06
C ASN A 2 -2.37 -52.98 -45.76
N ALA A 3 -2.44 -52.60 -44.48
CA ALA A 3 -1.81 -51.38 -43.96
C ALA A 3 -1.75 -51.42 -42.43
N LEU A 4 -0.77 -52.15 -41.90
CA LEU A 4 -0.35 -52.09 -40.50
C LEU A 4 0.76 -51.01 -40.42
N ARG A 5 0.47 -49.86 -39.80
CA ARG A 5 1.43 -48.75 -39.65
C ARG A 5 2.11 -48.86 -38.28
N LEU A 6 3.42 -49.07 -38.31
CA LEU A 6 4.33 -49.02 -37.18
C LEU A 6 4.19 -47.71 -36.40
N MET A 7 4.14 -47.79 -35.08
CA MET A 7 4.49 -46.69 -34.18
C MET A 7 5.90 -46.95 -33.64
N ASP A 8 6.83 -46.11 -34.08
CA ASP A 8 8.19 -46.07 -33.56
C ASP A 8 8.23 -45.42 -32.18
N SER A 9 8.73 -46.18 -31.22
CA SER A 9 9.02 -45.77 -29.85
C SER A 9 10.34 -44.99 -29.83
N GLN A 10 10.28 -43.66 -29.71
CA GLN A 10 11.45 -42.83 -29.42
C GLN A 10 11.71 -42.76 -27.91
N THR A 11 12.75 -43.46 -27.48
CA THR A 11 13.34 -43.42 -26.14
C THR A 11 14.12 -42.11 -25.98
N ALA A 12 13.56 -41.15 -25.25
CA ALA A 12 14.26 -39.91 -24.90
C ALA A 12 15.25 -40.17 -23.74
N SER A 13 16.54 -39.99 -24.04
CA SER A 13 17.64 -40.03 -23.07
C SER A 13 17.54 -38.85 -22.10
N ARG A 14 17.32 -39.14 -20.81
CA ARG A 14 17.29 -38.17 -19.71
C ARG A 14 18.72 -37.92 -19.25
N THR A 15 19.31 -36.80 -19.66
CA THR A 15 20.55 -36.28 -19.07
C THR A 15 20.23 -35.51 -17.79
N ASN A 16 20.81 -35.95 -16.68
CA ASN A 16 20.70 -35.25 -15.39
C ASN A 16 21.49 -33.94 -15.44
N PRO A 17 20.95 -32.81 -14.96
CA PRO A 17 21.71 -31.58 -14.83
C PRO A 17 22.65 -31.66 -13.61
N PRO A 18 23.84 -31.05 -13.67
CA PRO A 18 24.75 -30.99 -12.54
C PRO A 18 24.21 -29.99 -11.49
N THR A 19 23.74 -30.50 -10.36
CA THR A 19 23.54 -29.74 -9.13
C THR A 19 24.91 -29.46 -8.50
N ASN A 20 25.40 -28.24 -8.65
CA ASN A 20 26.27 -27.57 -7.68
C ASN A 20 26.34 -26.07 -8.00
N THR A 21 25.37 -25.33 -7.51
CA THR A 21 25.43 -23.87 -7.36
C THR A 21 25.34 -23.57 -5.87
N SER A 22 26.49 -23.53 -5.20
CA SER A 22 26.60 -22.84 -3.91
C SER A 22 26.43 -21.35 -4.18
N ILE A 23 25.28 -20.80 -3.81
CA ILE A 23 25.01 -19.37 -3.87
C ILE A 23 25.68 -18.75 -2.63
N ASP A 24 26.86 -18.18 -2.83
CA ASP A 24 27.51 -17.34 -1.82
C ASP A 24 26.86 -15.95 -1.89
N LEU A 25 25.98 -15.67 -0.94
CA LEU A 25 25.21 -14.43 -0.85
C LEU A 25 26.04 -13.38 -0.08
N ASP A 26 27.04 -12.79 -0.75
CA ASP A 26 27.75 -11.62 -0.22
C ASP A 26 26.86 -10.38 -0.35
N VAL A 27 25.97 -10.20 0.62
CA VAL A 27 25.15 -8.98 0.77
C VAL A 27 25.96 -7.93 1.52
N ARG A 28 27.10 -7.51 0.96
CA ARG A 28 27.83 -6.32 1.43
C ARG A 28 27.15 -5.05 0.93
N PHE A 29 26.13 -4.59 1.64
CA PHE A 29 25.68 -3.19 1.55
C PHE A 29 26.77 -2.31 2.17
N LYS A 30 27.70 -1.79 1.35
CA LYS A 30 28.57 -0.67 1.71
C LYS A 30 27.70 0.58 1.91
N TYR A 31 27.14 0.75 3.10
CA TYR A 31 26.65 2.04 3.55
C TYR A 31 27.87 2.91 3.86
N ALA A 32 28.25 3.75 2.89
CA ALA A 32 29.18 4.83 3.15
C ALA A 32 28.57 5.74 4.23
N ASN A 33 29.27 5.89 5.36
CA ASN A 33 28.96 6.84 6.42
C ASN A 33 28.77 8.24 5.81
N ARG A 34 27.52 8.67 5.65
CA ARG A 34 27.18 10.01 5.18
C ARG A 34 26.85 10.86 6.41
N SER A 35 27.75 11.78 6.72
CA SER A 35 27.60 12.81 7.73
C SER A 35 26.29 13.58 7.52
N THR A 36 25.49 13.67 8.58
CA THR A 36 24.17 14.32 8.65
C THR A 36 24.30 15.81 8.29
N PRO A 37 23.61 16.33 7.26
CA PRO A 37 23.58 17.76 7.00
C PRO A 37 22.57 18.44 7.91
N THR A 38 23.00 19.52 8.55
CA THR A 38 22.16 20.48 9.28
C THR A 38 21.14 21.14 8.35
N PRO A 39 19.91 21.42 8.83
CA PRO A 39 18.86 22.01 8.01
C PRO A 39 19.06 23.53 7.90
N SER A 40 19.81 23.99 6.89
CA SER A 40 19.74 25.39 6.44
C SER A 40 18.68 25.49 5.35
N THR A 41 17.61 26.23 5.63
CA THR A 41 16.77 26.85 4.61
C THR A 41 17.61 27.93 3.93
N ASP A 42 17.52 27.96 2.60
CA ASP A 42 18.02 29.00 1.69
C ASP A 42 19.39 28.72 1.01
N ASP A 43 19.34 28.83 -0.33
CA ASP A 43 20.43 28.84 -1.32
C ASP A 43 21.18 27.53 -1.69
N GLU A 44 20.59 26.77 -2.63
CA GLU A 44 21.26 25.67 -3.35
C GLU A 44 21.28 25.96 -4.87
N SER A 45 22.15 26.90 -5.32
CA SER A 45 22.35 27.18 -6.77
C SER A 45 23.74 26.86 -7.30
N SER A 46 24.63 26.30 -6.49
CA SER A 46 26.00 25.94 -6.89
C SER A 46 26.32 24.50 -6.49
N ARG A 47 25.48 23.54 -6.93
CA ARG A 47 25.90 22.14 -6.97
C ARG A 47 26.97 22.00 -8.04
N SER A 48 28.21 21.78 -7.59
CA SER A 48 29.29 21.27 -8.42
C SER A 48 28.77 20.11 -9.25
N SER A 49 29.09 20.10 -10.54
CA SER A 49 28.84 19.00 -11.48
C SER A 49 29.58 17.74 -11.00
N HIS A 50 29.03 17.10 -9.97
CA HIS A 50 29.40 15.76 -9.59
C HIS A 50 28.87 14.89 -10.73
N ASP A 51 29.75 14.15 -11.40
CA ASP A 51 29.39 13.15 -12.41
C ASP A 51 28.52 12.07 -11.75
N ASP A 52 27.21 12.35 -11.66
CA ASP A 52 26.22 11.38 -11.20
C ASP A 52 26.30 10.16 -12.13
N ASP A 53 26.47 8.96 -11.55
CA ASP A 53 26.50 7.72 -12.33
C ASP A 53 25.18 7.61 -13.13
N PRO A 54 25.20 7.44 -14.45
CA PRO A 54 23.98 7.31 -15.26
C PRO A 54 23.04 6.18 -14.77
N ARG A 55 23.56 5.20 -14.03
CA ARG A 55 22.75 4.16 -13.37
C ARG A 55 21.85 4.71 -12.28
N ASP A 56 22.29 5.72 -11.53
CA ASP A 56 21.51 6.31 -10.46
C ASP A 56 20.26 7.00 -11.00
N ASP A 57 20.35 7.65 -12.16
CA ASP A 57 19.20 8.27 -12.81
C ASP A 57 18.18 7.24 -13.31
N ILE A 58 18.66 6.10 -13.82
CA ILE A 58 17.79 4.97 -14.18
C ILE A 58 17.06 4.44 -12.92
N ILE A 59 17.78 4.28 -11.81
CA ILE A 59 17.21 3.81 -10.55
C ILE A 59 16.21 4.83 -10.00
N ARG A 60 16.55 6.12 -9.93
CA ARG A 60 15.65 7.21 -9.51
C ARG A 60 14.36 7.22 -10.32
N ARG A 61 14.46 7.11 -11.65
CA ARG A 61 13.30 7.05 -12.56
C ARG A 61 12.47 5.78 -12.37
N ARG A 62 13.11 4.65 -12.08
CA ARG A 62 12.39 3.40 -11.78
C ARG A 62 11.65 3.50 -10.43
N LEU A 63 12.29 4.06 -9.42
CA LEU A 63 11.70 4.27 -8.09
C LEU A 63 10.53 5.26 -8.12
N SER A 64 10.67 6.39 -8.84
CA SER A 64 9.58 7.36 -9.01
C SER A 64 8.33 6.72 -9.61
N ASN A 65 8.54 5.81 -10.57
CA ASN A 65 7.48 5.09 -11.27
C ASN A 65 7.01 3.81 -10.56
N ARG A 66 7.40 3.60 -9.30
CA ARG A 66 7.11 2.39 -8.51
C ARG A 66 7.46 1.12 -9.28
N SER A 67 8.68 1.06 -9.83
CA SER A 67 9.10 -0.09 -10.63
C SER A 67 9.15 -1.37 -9.82
N TYR A 68 8.60 -2.43 -10.43
CA TYR A 68 8.63 -3.78 -9.89
C TYR A 68 9.97 -4.49 -10.15
N HIS A 69 10.87 -3.87 -10.90
CA HIS A 69 12.18 -4.44 -11.22
C HIS A 69 13.27 -3.36 -11.33
N ILE A 70 14.42 -3.63 -10.72
CA ILE A 70 15.66 -2.88 -10.90
C ILE A 70 16.72 -3.80 -11.54
N PRO A 71 17.49 -3.31 -12.54
CA PRO A 71 18.48 -4.15 -13.22
C PRO A 71 19.46 -4.78 -12.23
N GLY A 72 19.70 -6.08 -12.37
CA GLY A 72 20.59 -6.85 -11.49
C GLY A 72 19.92 -7.48 -10.27
N ASN A 73 18.69 -7.09 -9.92
CA ASN A 73 17.97 -7.68 -8.80
C ASN A 73 17.26 -9.00 -9.17
N ASN A 74 17.24 -9.93 -8.21
CA ASN A 74 16.39 -11.12 -8.26
C ASN A 74 14.94 -10.81 -7.80
N PHE A 75 14.05 -11.81 -7.87
CA PHE A 75 12.63 -11.64 -7.51
C PHE A 75 12.43 -11.19 -6.06
N CYS A 76 13.13 -11.82 -5.10
CA CYS A 76 12.97 -11.51 -3.68
C CYS A 76 13.52 -10.12 -3.34
N GLN A 77 14.63 -9.72 -3.95
CA GLN A 77 15.20 -8.38 -3.80
C GLN A 77 14.24 -7.32 -4.35
N ASP A 78 13.69 -7.53 -5.54
CA ASP A 78 12.69 -6.65 -6.13
C ASP A 78 11.44 -6.55 -5.25
N LEU A 79 10.94 -7.67 -4.72
CA LEU A 79 9.77 -7.67 -3.86
C LEU A 79 10.01 -6.94 -2.54
N CYS A 80 11.12 -7.23 -1.86
CA CYS A 80 11.51 -6.56 -0.62
C CYS A 80 11.69 -5.06 -0.84
N MET A 81 12.36 -4.69 -1.93
CA MET A 81 12.54 -3.30 -2.31
C MET A 81 11.21 -2.63 -2.65
N TYR A 82 10.33 -3.31 -3.37
CA TYR A 82 9.01 -2.81 -3.71
C TYR A 82 8.17 -2.57 -2.44
N ALA A 83 8.11 -3.54 -1.52
CA ALA A 83 7.40 -3.39 -0.26
C ALA A 83 7.96 -2.22 0.56
N LYS A 84 9.29 -2.17 0.77
CA LYS A 84 9.94 -1.09 1.54
C LYS A 84 9.70 0.29 0.95
N ASN A 85 9.78 0.44 -0.38
CA ASN A 85 9.65 1.76 -0.99
C ASN A 85 8.20 2.22 -1.12
N ASN A 86 7.24 1.31 -1.23
CA ASN A 86 5.86 1.65 -1.58
C ASN A 86 4.88 1.55 -0.40
N HIS A 87 5.21 0.81 0.65
CA HIS A 87 4.41 0.78 1.87
C HIS A 87 4.47 2.15 2.57
N VAL A 88 3.31 2.67 2.97
CA VAL A 88 3.20 4.02 3.55
C VAL A 88 4.04 4.13 4.82
N VAL A 89 3.91 3.19 5.75
CA VAL A 89 4.70 3.15 6.99
C VAL A 89 6.15 2.73 6.76
N PHE A 90 6.42 1.55 6.17
CA PHE A 90 7.82 1.10 6.01
C PHE A 90 8.64 2.02 5.11
N GLY A 91 8.03 2.71 4.14
CA GLY A 91 8.72 3.67 3.30
C GLY A 91 9.23 4.90 4.05
N ILE A 92 8.64 5.26 5.20
CA ILE A 92 9.14 6.38 6.02
C ILE A 92 10.55 6.05 6.53
N PHE A 93 10.77 4.80 6.99
CA PHE A 93 12.00 4.38 7.65
C PHE A 93 12.99 3.65 6.75
N CYS A 94 12.50 2.93 5.73
CA CYS A 94 13.29 1.96 4.96
C CYS A 94 13.30 2.24 3.45
N HIS A 95 12.97 3.45 3.01
CA HIS A 95 13.08 3.79 1.58
C HIS A 95 14.53 3.80 1.11
N HIS A 96 14.69 3.53 -0.18
CA HIS A 96 15.99 3.59 -0.83
C HIS A 96 16.53 5.04 -0.83
N PRO A 97 17.83 5.29 -0.60
CA PRO A 97 18.38 6.65 -0.54
C PRO A 97 18.26 7.43 -1.87
N LEU A 98 18.24 6.73 -3.01
CA LEU A 98 18.00 7.34 -4.34
C LEU A 98 16.51 7.60 -4.62
N HIS A 99 15.61 7.37 -3.66
CA HIS A 99 14.19 7.58 -3.88
C HIS A 99 13.86 9.08 -3.94
N PRO A 100 13.12 9.57 -4.95
CA PRO A 100 12.84 11.01 -5.10
C PRO A 100 11.88 11.55 -4.02
N ILE A 101 11.04 10.68 -3.48
CA ILE A 101 10.15 11.00 -2.37
C ILE A 101 10.86 10.79 -1.04
N THR A 102 11.16 11.89 -0.36
CA THR A 102 11.80 11.94 0.95
C THR A 102 10.83 11.56 2.07
N THR A 103 11.36 11.34 3.29
CA THR A 103 10.55 11.06 4.49
C THR A 103 9.47 12.12 4.73
N ARG A 104 9.77 13.41 4.53
CA ARG A 104 8.80 14.50 4.74
C ARG A 104 7.59 14.37 3.82
N HIS A 105 7.82 14.08 2.55
CA HIS A 105 6.73 13.86 1.60
C HIS A 105 5.90 12.62 1.99
N ARG A 106 6.54 11.56 2.47
CA ARG A 106 5.85 10.34 2.93
C ARG A 106 5.00 10.56 4.18
N LEU A 107 5.44 11.44 5.09
CA LEU A 107 4.62 11.86 6.24
C LEU A 107 3.36 12.61 5.79
N VAL A 108 3.45 13.44 4.75
CA VAL A 108 2.27 14.12 4.17
C VAL A 108 1.32 13.10 3.51
N ILE A 109 1.85 12.10 2.81
CA ILE A 109 1.03 11.00 2.26
C ILE A 109 0.35 10.25 3.40
N LEU A 110 1.08 9.89 4.46
CA LEU A 110 0.51 9.22 5.64
C LEU A 110 -0.59 10.06 6.28
N LEU A 111 -0.39 11.36 6.47
CA LEU A 111 -1.42 12.25 7.01
C LEU A 111 -2.68 12.26 6.14
N GLY A 112 -2.52 12.41 4.82
CA GLY A 112 -3.64 12.34 3.88
C GLY A 112 -4.37 11.01 3.94
N SER A 113 -3.62 9.91 3.98
CA SER A 113 -4.11 8.54 4.10
C SER A 113 -4.94 8.36 5.38
N LEU A 114 -4.43 8.80 6.53
CA LEU A 114 -5.13 8.77 7.81
C LEU A 114 -6.46 9.55 7.75
N SER A 115 -6.41 10.78 7.25
CA SER A 115 -7.58 11.65 7.10
C SER A 115 -8.63 11.07 6.15
N PHE A 116 -8.20 10.54 5.00
CA PHE A 116 -9.10 9.91 4.05
C PHE A 116 -9.81 8.69 4.65
N GLY A 117 -9.06 7.81 5.35
CA GLY A 117 -9.62 6.67 6.06
C GLY A 117 -10.66 7.10 7.09
N LEU A 118 -10.31 8.03 7.97
CA LEU A 118 -11.24 8.57 8.96
C LEU A 118 -12.48 9.19 8.31
N THR A 119 -12.33 9.95 7.22
CA THR A 119 -13.47 10.53 6.50
C THR A 119 -14.42 9.43 6.01
N MET A 120 -13.89 8.38 5.38
CA MET A 120 -14.68 7.26 4.87
C MET A 120 -15.41 6.52 6.00
N THR A 121 -14.73 6.20 7.10
CA THR A 121 -15.34 5.55 8.26
C THR A 121 -16.47 6.38 8.86
N ASN A 122 -16.24 7.69 9.06
CA ASN A 122 -17.28 8.57 9.60
C ASN A 122 -18.46 8.74 8.61
N ALA A 123 -18.18 8.85 7.31
CA ALA A 123 -19.21 9.01 6.28
C ALA A 123 -20.10 7.77 6.15
N VAL A 124 -19.50 6.58 6.17
CA VAL A 124 -20.26 5.31 6.15
C VAL A 124 -21.10 5.17 7.42
N TYR A 125 -20.58 5.58 8.57
CA TYR A 125 -21.39 5.58 9.79
C TYR A 125 -22.58 6.53 9.70
N LEU A 126 -22.36 7.78 9.28
CA LEU A 126 -23.45 8.76 9.10
C LEU A 126 -24.48 8.27 8.07
N TYR A 127 -24.01 7.62 7.01
CA TYR A 127 -24.88 6.98 6.03
C TYR A 127 -25.79 5.92 6.65
N PHE A 128 -25.26 5.07 7.54
CA PHE A 128 -26.07 4.09 8.27
C PHE A 128 -26.98 4.74 9.32
N LEU A 129 -26.55 5.84 9.93
CA LEU A 129 -27.36 6.59 10.91
C LEU A 129 -28.58 7.23 10.25
N TRP A 130 -28.40 7.85 9.09
CA TRP A 130 -29.47 8.52 8.35
C TRP A 130 -30.32 7.57 7.50
N GLY A 131 -29.76 6.43 7.05
CA GLY A 131 -30.46 5.44 6.22
C GLY A 131 -31.37 4.48 6.98
N ARG A 132 -31.64 4.75 8.27
CA ARG A 132 -32.20 3.80 9.24
C ARG A 132 -33.70 3.55 9.13
N ASP A 133 -34.30 3.83 7.98
CA ASP A 133 -35.76 3.72 7.88
C ASP A 133 -36.27 2.27 7.71
N ASP A 134 -35.54 1.28 7.16
CA ASP A 134 -36.15 -0.05 6.94
C ASP A 134 -35.23 -1.29 6.74
N VAL A 135 -33.89 -1.21 6.87
CA VAL A 135 -33.01 -2.38 6.59
C VAL A 135 -32.12 -2.72 7.78
N ASP A 136 -32.28 -3.93 8.33
CA ASP A 136 -31.47 -4.55 9.40
C ASP A 136 -30.00 -4.77 8.96
N TYR A 137 -29.26 -3.69 8.71
CA TYR A 137 -27.81 -3.73 8.43
C TYR A 137 -26.96 -3.99 9.68
N SER A 138 -27.59 -4.05 10.86
CA SER A 138 -26.99 -4.51 12.11
C SER A 138 -26.84 -6.03 12.18
N ASP A 139 -27.35 -6.78 11.20
CA ASP A 139 -27.15 -8.23 11.16
C ASP A 139 -25.65 -8.55 11.16
N THR A 140 -25.24 -9.25 12.22
CA THR A 140 -23.92 -9.81 12.38
C THR A 140 -23.61 -10.73 11.21
N ALA A 141 -22.69 -10.31 10.34
CA ALA A 141 -22.25 -11.14 9.22
C ALA A 141 -21.41 -12.31 9.74
N ILE A 142 -20.52 -12.03 10.70
CA ILE A 142 -19.59 -12.99 11.29
C ILE A 142 -19.40 -12.66 12.76
N SER A 143 -19.67 -13.61 13.66
CA SER A 143 -19.30 -13.50 15.08
C SER A 143 -18.05 -14.36 15.33
N VAL A 144 -16.97 -13.73 15.78
CA VAL A 144 -15.75 -14.44 16.18
C VAL A 144 -15.66 -14.40 17.69
N SER A 145 -15.79 -15.56 18.31
CA SER A 145 -15.61 -15.73 19.75
C SER A 145 -14.19 -16.25 19.99
N LEU A 146 -13.28 -15.38 20.42
CA LEU A 146 -11.95 -15.81 20.83
C LEU A 146 -12.00 -16.18 22.32
N GLY A 147 -12.15 -17.48 22.59
CA GLY A 147 -11.87 -18.01 23.91
C GLY A 147 -10.37 -17.92 24.14
N LEU A 148 -9.91 -16.99 24.99
CA LEU A 148 -8.57 -17.08 25.57
C LEU A 148 -8.57 -18.24 26.56
N GLY A 149 -8.54 -19.46 26.02
CA GLY A 149 -8.51 -20.71 26.77
C GLY A 149 -7.18 -20.86 27.50
N GLY A 150 -7.12 -20.37 28.72
CA GLY A 150 -6.33 -20.98 29.78
C GLY A 150 -7.06 -22.24 30.21
N ASP A 151 -6.47 -23.40 29.92
CA ASP A 151 -6.94 -24.71 30.33
C ASP A 151 -6.76 -24.90 31.85
N VAL A 152 -7.57 -24.23 32.68
CA VAL A 152 -7.70 -24.57 34.10
C VAL A 152 -9.13 -24.26 34.55
N VAL A 153 -9.91 -25.33 34.66
CA VAL A 153 -10.97 -25.58 35.64
C VAL A 153 -11.25 -24.41 36.59
N ASP A 154 -12.29 -23.61 36.30
CA ASP A 154 -13.39 -23.45 37.27
C ASP A 154 -14.62 -22.81 36.62
N ASN A 155 -15.74 -23.53 36.74
CA ASN A 155 -17.06 -23.10 36.34
C ASN A 155 -17.50 -21.94 37.24
N THR A 156 -17.33 -20.65 36.85
CA THR A 156 -18.20 -19.54 37.35
C THR A 156 -17.98 -18.14 36.76
N LEU A 157 -17.01 -17.87 35.89
CA LEU A 157 -16.89 -16.55 35.23
C LEU A 157 -16.82 -16.67 33.72
N ALA A 158 -17.99 -16.78 33.09
CA ALA A 158 -18.18 -16.78 31.64
C ALA A 158 -18.13 -15.37 31.00
N GLU A 159 -17.48 -14.39 31.63
CA GLU A 159 -17.49 -12.98 31.17
C GLU A 159 -16.27 -12.59 30.30
N ASP A 160 -15.23 -13.42 30.21
CA ASP A 160 -13.99 -13.07 29.50
C ASP A 160 -13.89 -13.62 28.06
N THR A 161 -15.03 -13.96 27.44
CA THR A 161 -15.03 -14.24 26.00
C THR A 161 -15.12 -12.93 25.21
N LEU A 162 -14.00 -12.53 24.59
CA LEU A 162 -13.99 -11.42 23.64
C LEU A 162 -14.77 -11.84 22.39
N LYS A 163 -16.06 -11.48 22.35
CA LYS A 163 -16.91 -11.64 21.18
C LYS A 163 -16.74 -10.42 20.28
N ILE A 164 -16.13 -10.63 19.11
CA ILE A 164 -16.01 -9.61 18.07
C ILE A 164 -17.08 -9.90 17.02
N ASP A 165 -18.11 -9.07 17.02
CA ASP A 165 -19.20 -9.13 16.05
C ASP A 165 -18.86 -8.22 14.86
N ILE A 166 -18.64 -8.83 13.70
CA ILE A 166 -18.31 -8.14 12.44
C ILE A 166 -19.61 -7.94 11.66
N SER A 167 -20.06 -6.70 11.53
CA SER A 167 -21.22 -6.35 10.71
C SER A 167 -20.89 -6.31 9.21
N HIS A 168 -21.91 -6.41 8.36
CA HIS A 168 -21.76 -6.22 6.92
C HIS A 168 -21.17 -4.84 6.57
N GLY A 169 -21.53 -3.81 7.34
CA GLY A 169 -20.95 -2.47 7.22
C GLY A 169 -19.45 -2.46 7.45
N MET A 170 -18.97 -3.12 8.51
CA MET A 170 -17.54 -3.25 8.80
C MET A 170 -16.80 -4.02 7.70
N ALA A 171 -17.35 -5.13 7.22
CA ALA A 171 -16.74 -5.92 6.14
C ALA A 171 -16.63 -5.11 4.83
N THR A 172 -17.66 -4.34 4.49
CA THR A 172 -17.67 -3.48 3.30
C THR A 172 -16.64 -2.36 3.43
N LEU A 173 -16.57 -1.73 4.61
CA LEU A 173 -15.61 -0.68 4.90
C LEU A 173 -14.17 -1.21 4.83
N TRP A 174 -13.90 -2.37 5.43
CA TRP A 174 -12.58 -3.00 5.41
C TRP A 174 -12.12 -3.43 4.02
N THR A 175 -13.05 -3.76 3.13
CA THR A 175 -12.72 -4.20 1.76
C THR A 175 -12.69 -3.03 0.78
N VAL A 176 -13.85 -2.41 0.55
CA VAL A 176 -14.02 -1.31 -0.41
C VAL A 176 -13.29 -0.05 0.09
N GLY A 177 -13.41 0.24 1.39
CA GLY A 177 -12.70 1.38 2.00
C GLY A 177 -11.18 1.21 1.91
N ALA A 178 -10.63 0.03 2.24
CA ALA A 178 -9.19 -0.21 2.10
C ALA A 178 -8.70 -0.16 0.65
N ALA A 179 -9.51 -0.61 -0.31
CA ALA A 179 -9.19 -0.48 -1.74
C ALA A 179 -9.18 0.99 -2.19
N ALA A 180 -10.20 1.78 -1.80
CA ALA A 180 -10.26 3.21 -2.06
C ALA A 180 -9.08 3.97 -1.40
N HIS A 181 -8.72 3.57 -0.19
CA HIS A 181 -7.59 4.10 0.58
C HIS A 181 -6.25 3.87 -0.13
N SER A 182 -6.02 2.63 -0.58
CA SER A 182 -4.85 2.28 -1.39
C SER A 182 -4.80 3.05 -2.72
N PHE A 183 -5.95 3.27 -3.35
CA PHE A 183 -6.04 4.06 -4.57
C PHE A 183 -5.71 5.54 -4.32
N PHE A 184 -6.23 6.13 -3.25
CA PHE A 184 -5.93 7.49 -2.83
C PHE A 184 -4.42 7.68 -2.60
N ASP A 185 -3.77 6.75 -1.90
CA ASP A 185 -2.32 6.79 -1.66
C ASP A 185 -1.52 6.67 -2.95
N LEU A 186 -1.97 5.84 -3.90
CA LEU A 186 -1.37 5.74 -5.23
C LEU A 186 -1.45 7.06 -6.00
N VAL A 187 -2.58 7.76 -5.93
CA VAL A 187 -2.79 9.06 -6.60
C VAL A 187 -1.91 10.14 -5.97
N LEU A 188 -1.91 10.27 -4.64
CA LEU A 188 -1.02 11.21 -3.93
C LEU A 188 0.44 10.95 -4.27
N TRP A 189 0.85 9.69 -4.27
CA TRP A 189 2.18 9.31 -4.67
C TRP A 189 2.52 9.80 -6.08
N ARG A 190 1.63 9.59 -7.06
CA ARG A 190 1.87 10.01 -8.45
C ARG A 190 1.96 11.53 -8.58
N MET A 191 1.15 12.28 -7.84
CA MET A 191 1.22 13.73 -7.80
C MET A 191 2.57 14.22 -7.27
N ILE A 192 3.04 13.64 -6.16
CA ILE A 192 4.31 14.03 -5.51
C ILE A 192 5.53 13.55 -6.31
N ALA A 193 5.53 12.31 -6.79
CA ALA A 193 6.66 11.70 -7.47
C ALA A 193 6.95 12.36 -8.82
N CYS A 194 5.90 12.92 -9.46
CA CYS A 194 5.89 13.52 -10.79
C CYS A 194 6.87 12.85 -11.77
N SER A 195 6.38 11.93 -12.61
CA SER A 195 7.22 11.19 -13.56
C SER A 195 7.94 12.08 -14.60
N CYS A 196 7.60 13.37 -14.69
CA CYS A 196 8.29 14.38 -15.50
C CYS A 196 9.59 14.83 -14.81
N THR A 197 10.57 13.94 -14.71
CA THR A 197 11.88 14.20 -14.08
C THR A 197 12.68 15.33 -14.75
N GLU A 198 12.39 15.66 -16.01
CA GLU A 198 13.19 16.63 -16.78
C GLU A 198 12.76 18.09 -16.61
N ARG A 199 11.53 18.36 -16.13
CA ARG A 199 11.04 19.74 -15.97
C ARG A 199 10.82 20.06 -14.49
N LYS A 200 11.74 20.83 -13.92
CA LYS A 200 11.68 21.31 -12.52
C LYS A 200 10.31 21.88 -12.13
N CYS A 201 9.61 22.55 -13.06
CA CYS A 201 8.27 23.12 -12.84
C CYS A 201 7.20 22.08 -12.48
N CYS A 202 7.27 20.86 -13.03
CA CYS A 202 6.25 19.84 -12.79
C CYS A 202 6.30 19.30 -11.35
N ARG A 203 7.49 19.27 -10.74
CA ARG A 203 7.68 18.80 -9.36
C ARG A 203 7.09 19.75 -8.34
N VAL A 204 7.30 21.07 -8.50
CA VAL A 204 6.75 22.07 -7.57
C VAL A 204 5.23 22.08 -7.63
N PHE A 205 4.68 22.05 -8.85
CA PHE A 205 3.23 21.99 -9.05
C PHE A 205 2.63 20.73 -8.43
N GLY A 206 3.18 19.54 -8.73
CA GLY A 206 2.70 18.26 -8.20
C GLY A 206 2.74 18.18 -6.67
N TRP A 207 3.82 18.72 -6.06
CA TRP A 207 3.92 18.82 -4.60
C TRP A 207 2.84 19.73 -4.00
N ASN A 208 2.70 20.95 -4.53
CA ASN A 208 1.71 21.91 -4.02
C ASN A 208 0.28 21.36 -4.17
N THR A 209 -0.05 20.75 -5.31
CA THR A 209 -1.35 20.10 -5.52
C THR A 209 -1.58 18.98 -4.51
N ALA A 210 -0.60 18.12 -4.27
CA ALA A 210 -0.74 17.04 -3.29
C ALA A 210 -0.98 17.56 -1.87
N VAL A 211 -0.23 18.59 -1.44
CA VAL A 211 -0.44 19.24 -0.14
C VAL A 211 -1.85 19.85 -0.06
N SER A 212 -2.31 20.56 -1.09
CA SER A 212 -3.66 21.12 -1.13
C SER A 212 -4.74 20.05 -1.02
N VAL A 213 -4.59 18.91 -1.72
CA VAL A 213 -5.52 17.78 -1.61
C VAL A 213 -5.54 17.23 -0.19
N VAL A 214 -4.38 17.00 0.42
CA VAL A 214 -4.28 16.51 1.80
C VAL A 214 -4.94 17.48 2.80
N MET A 215 -4.68 18.78 2.67
CA MET A 215 -5.28 19.78 3.55
C MET A 215 -6.80 19.84 3.41
N LEU A 216 -7.31 19.74 2.18
CA LEU A 216 -8.75 19.66 1.93
C LEU A 216 -9.34 18.38 2.55
N THR A 217 -8.68 17.23 2.39
CA THR A 217 -9.11 15.97 3.00
C THR A 217 -9.15 16.08 4.53
N VAL A 218 -8.14 16.68 5.16
CA VAL A 218 -8.12 16.94 6.62
C VAL A 218 -9.31 17.82 7.02
N ALA A 219 -9.58 18.91 6.30
CA ALA A 219 -10.69 19.80 6.60
C ALA A 219 -12.05 19.07 6.50
N VAL A 220 -12.25 18.27 5.44
CA VAL A 220 -13.43 17.42 5.27
C VAL A 220 -13.53 16.40 6.40
N THR A 221 -12.41 15.76 6.77
CA THR A 221 -12.37 14.79 7.89
C THR A 221 -12.87 15.42 9.17
N THR A 222 -12.33 16.59 9.53
CA THR A 222 -12.72 17.32 10.74
C THR A 222 -14.20 17.68 10.71
N PHE A 223 -14.71 18.15 9.57
CA PHE A 223 -16.12 18.46 9.42
C PHE A 223 -17.02 17.22 9.61
N VAL A 224 -16.72 16.11 8.95
CA VAL A 224 -17.51 14.87 9.06
C VAL A 224 -17.43 14.28 10.47
N ALA A 225 -16.26 14.35 11.12
CA ALA A 225 -16.10 13.93 12.51
C ALA A 225 -16.92 14.78 13.48
N LEU A 226 -16.99 16.10 13.27
CA LEU A 226 -17.84 17.00 14.06
C LEU A 226 -19.33 16.72 13.84
N LEU A 227 -19.75 16.49 12.59
CA LEU A 227 -21.14 16.09 12.30
C LEU A 227 -21.50 14.81 13.03
N ARG A 228 -20.63 13.80 12.98
CA ARG A 228 -20.81 12.55 13.73
C ARG A 228 -20.93 12.80 15.24
N ALA A 229 -20.01 13.58 15.80
CA ALA A 229 -20.01 13.87 17.23
C ALA A 229 -21.29 14.59 17.66
N TYR A 230 -21.77 15.52 16.83
CA TYR A 230 -23.02 16.24 17.05
C TYR A 230 -24.23 15.30 17.06
N GLU A 231 -24.36 14.43 16.05
CA GLU A 231 -25.47 13.45 15.98
C GLU A 231 -25.45 12.48 17.17
N SER A 232 -24.26 11.99 17.54
CA SER A 232 -24.12 11.08 18.70
C SER A 232 -24.56 11.75 20.00
N THR A 233 -24.25 13.05 20.16
CA THR A 233 -24.68 13.82 21.34
C THR A 233 -26.20 14.00 21.37
N LEU A 234 -26.84 14.17 20.21
CA LEU A 234 -28.29 14.32 20.12
C LEU A 234 -29.02 13.03 20.52
N GLU A 235 -28.53 11.87 20.07
CA GLU A 235 -29.04 10.55 20.49
C GLU A 235 -28.83 10.33 21.99
N ASP A 236 -27.65 10.67 22.52
CA ASP A 236 -27.36 10.54 23.96
C ASP A 236 -28.31 11.39 24.81
N ILE A 237 -28.63 12.62 24.40
CA ILE A 237 -29.58 13.49 25.11
C ILE A 237 -30.99 12.87 25.10
N GLN A 238 -31.42 12.33 23.98
CA GLN A 238 -32.74 11.67 23.86
C GLN A 238 -32.81 10.40 24.72
N ASN A 239 -31.72 9.64 24.81
CA ASN A 239 -31.65 8.40 25.60
C ASN A 239 -31.43 8.67 27.10
N ALA A 240 -30.72 9.74 27.46
CA ALA A 240 -30.44 10.13 28.85
C ALA A 240 -31.69 10.57 29.62
N GLU A 241 -32.77 10.94 28.94
CA GLU A 241 -34.09 11.13 29.56
C GLU A 241 -34.61 9.82 30.22
N TYR A 242 -33.97 8.66 29.97
CA TYR A 242 -34.41 7.34 30.41
C TYR A 242 -33.47 6.61 31.41
N ILE A 243 -32.30 7.15 31.79
CA ILE A 243 -31.28 6.38 32.57
C ILE A 243 -30.86 7.07 33.90
N ASP A 244 -31.38 6.48 34.99
CA ASP A 244 -30.93 6.27 36.39
C ASP A 244 -29.81 7.12 37.07
N GLU A 245 -30.04 7.41 38.35
CA GLU A 245 -29.34 8.34 39.28
C GLU A 245 -27.85 8.08 39.57
N ASN A 246 -27.23 7.05 38.98
CA ASN A 246 -25.86 6.64 39.34
C ASN A 246 -24.74 7.33 38.54
N GLY A 247 -25.07 8.32 37.71
CA GLY A 247 -24.26 9.53 37.43
C GLY A 247 -22.84 9.39 36.83
N LEU A 248 -22.35 8.19 36.52
CA LEU A 248 -21.01 8.02 35.95
C LEU A 248 -21.07 7.66 34.46
N GLN A 249 -21.10 8.69 33.62
CA GLN A 249 -21.01 8.57 32.18
C GLN A 249 -19.62 8.06 31.79
N LYS A 250 -19.46 6.74 31.60
CA LYS A 250 -18.24 6.16 31.04
C LYS A 250 -18.14 6.61 29.59
N THR A 251 -17.13 7.41 29.26
CA THR A 251 -16.81 7.76 27.87
C THR A 251 -16.41 6.49 27.13
N ASP A 252 -17.26 6.04 26.22
CA ASP A 252 -17.03 4.79 25.49
C ASP A 252 -16.08 5.05 24.31
N PHE A 253 -14.78 4.79 24.51
CA PHE A 253 -13.75 4.92 23.46
C PHE A 253 -13.80 3.80 22.42
N ARG A 254 -14.77 2.88 22.49
CA ARG A 254 -14.95 1.77 21.53
C ARG A 254 -14.89 2.23 20.07
N TYR A 255 -15.45 3.40 19.77
CA TYR A 255 -15.38 3.97 18.42
C TYR A 255 -13.94 4.25 17.97
N LEU A 256 -13.14 4.91 18.80
CA LEU A 256 -11.75 5.23 18.47
C LEU A 256 -10.94 3.95 18.27
N TYR A 257 -11.18 2.91 19.09
CA TYR A 257 -10.59 1.59 18.89
C TYR A 257 -10.99 0.96 17.56
N GLY A 258 -12.27 1.07 17.16
CA GLY A 258 -12.74 0.62 15.85
C GLY A 258 -12.00 1.29 14.70
N CYS A 259 -11.88 2.62 14.73
CA CYS A 259 -11.13 3.39 13.73
C CYS A 259 -9.64 3.01 13.68
N LEU A 260 -9.00 2.84 14.85
CA LEU A 260 -7.60 2.44 14.93
C LEU A 260 -7.37 1.02 14.40
N LEU A 261 -8.27 0.09 14.72
CA LEU A 261 -8.20 -1.28 14.25
C LEU A 261 -8.39 -1.36 12.73
N GLU A 262 -9.40 -0.67 12.21
CA GLU A 262 -9.65 -0.56 10.77
C GLU A 262 -8.43 -0.01 10.04
N LEU A 263 -7.87 1.09 10.55
CA LEU A 263 -6.69 1.70 9.98
C LEU A 263 -5.49 0.74 10.00
N ALA A 264 -5.27 0.04 11.11
CA ALA A 264 -4.20 -0.93 11.25
C ALA A 264 -4.37 -2.08 10.23
N ILE A 265 -5.60 -2.60 10.07
CA ILE A 265 -5.90 -3.65 9.10
C ILE A 265 -5.67 -3.13 7.66
N SER A 266 -6.12 -1.92 7.34
CA SER A 266 -5.91 -1.31 6.02
C SER A 266 -4.42 -1.16 5.69
N ILE A 267 -3.63 -0.62 6.62
CA ILE A 267 -2.21 -0.35 6.43
C ILE A 267 -1.37 -1.63 6.44
N PHE A 268 -1.60 -2.55 7.38
CA PHE A 268 -0.70 -3.68 7.61
C PHE A 268 -1.16 -4.99 6.95
N VAL A 269 -2.41 -5.09 6.51
CA VAL A 269 -2.93 -6.29 5.85
C VAL A 269 -3.30 -6.01 4.39
N TYR A 270 -4.21 -5.07 4.15
CA TYR A 270 -4.70 -4.82 2.80
C TYR A 270 -3.66 -4.16 1.90
N THR A 271 -2.94 -3.16 2.40
CA THR A 271 -1.89 -2.48 1.63
C THR A 271 -0.81 -3.46 1.12
N PRO A 272 -0.17 -4.30 1.97
CA PRO A 272 0.81 -5.27 1.46
C PRO A 272 0.18 -6.32 0.55
N MET A 273 -1.06 -6.76 0.80
CA MET A 273 -1.77 -7.69 -0.09
C MET A 273 -1.99 -7.08 -1.48
N ILE A 274 -2.49 -5.84 -1.57
CA ILE A 274 -2.69 -5.11 -2.83
C ILE A 274 -1.36 -4.89 -3.53
N GLN A 275 -0.30 -4.55 -2.79
CA GLN A 275 1.04 -4.43 -3.33
C GLN A 275 1.56 -5.74 -3.93
N LEU A 276 1.31 -6.88 -3.30
CA LEU A 276 1.66 -8.20 -3.82
C LEU A 276 0.87 -8.54 -5.09
N ILE A 277 -0.44 -8.24 -5.12
CA ILE A 277 -1.29 -8.41 -6.29
C ILE A 277 -0.75 -7.58 -7.46
N LEU A 278 -0.46 -6.30 -7.24
CA LEU A 278 0.11 -5.41 -8.25
C LEU A 278 1.51 -5.84 -8.69
N PHE A 279 2.37 -6.27 -7.75
CA PHE A 279 3.73 -6.73 -8.04
C PHE A 279 3.73 -8.02 -8.87
N SER A 280 2.90 -8.99 -8.50
CA SER A 280 2.76 -10.26 -9.23
C SER A 280 2.27 -10.06 -10.67
N GLY A 281 1.46 -9.01 -10.89
CA GLY A 281 0.85 -8.73 -12.18
C GLY A 281 -0.30 -9.68 -12.53
N ILE A 282 -0.89 -10.37 -11.55
CA ILE A 282 -1.98 -11.33 -11.76
C ILE A 282 -3.20 -10.69 -12.45
N LEU A 283 -3.45 -9.40 -12.18
CA LEU A 283 -4.52 -8.62 -12.81
C LEU A 283 -4.20 -8.22 -14.27
N GLY A 284 -2.93 -8.29 -14.67
CA GLY A 284 -2.45 -7.84 -15.96
C GLY A 284 -2.29 -8.96 -16.97
N CYS A 285 -3.29 -9.84 -17.13
CA CYS A 285 -3.32 -10.95 -18.10
C CYS A 285 -3.30 -10.50 -19.60
N GLY A 286 -2.43 -9.55 -19.95
CA GLY A 286 -2.09 -9.14 -21.31
C GLY A 286 -2.66 -7.80 -21.76
N VAL A 287 -3.73 -7.29 -21.13
CA VAL A 287 -4.52 -6.19 -21.69
C VAL A 287 -4.15 -4.81 -21.12
N LEU A 288 -3.87 -4.71 -19.82
CA LEU A 288 -3.63 -3.42 -19.17
C LEU A 288 -2.16 -3.24 -18.77
N PRO A 289 -1.39 -2.39 -19.47
CA PRO A 289 0.05 -2.20 -19.21
C PRO A 289 0.35 -1.64 -17.81
N VAL A 290 -0.62 -0.97 -17.18
CA VAL A 290 -0.50 -0.42 -15.82
C VAL A 290 -0.53 -1.52 -14.74
N LEU A 291 -1.17 -2.66 -15.02
CA LEU A 291 -1.41 -3.75 -14.06
C LEU A 291 -0.50 -4.98 -14.28
N GLY A 292 0.41 -4.93 -15.26
CA GLY A 292 1.22 -6.08 -15.66
C GLY A 292 2.33 -6.52 -14.68
N GLY A 293 2.52 -5.82 -13.56
CA GLY A 293 3.48 -6.18 -12.53
C GLY A 293 4.93 -6.30 -13.01
N ARG A 294 5.73 -7.11 -12.30
CA ARG A 294 7.14 -7.39 -12.61
C ARG A 294 7.32 -8.04 -13.97
N SER A 295 6.51 -9.04 -14.27
CA SER A 295 6.59 -9.83 -15.50
C SER A 295 6.44 -8.98 -16.75
N TYR A 296 5.50 -8.03 -16.75
CA TYR A 296 5.33 -7.09 -17.86
C TYR A 296 6.56 -6.21 -18.06
N ARG A 297 7.14 -5.66 -16.98
CA ARG A 297 8.33 -4.80 -17.06
C ARG A 297 9.56 -5.54 -17.60
N LEU A 298 9.76 -6.80 -17.19
CA LEU A 298 10.85 -7.62 -17.73
C LEU A 298 10.70 -7.85 -19.24
N ARG A 299 9.46 -8.09 -19.72
CA ARG A 299 9.19 -8.23 -21.16
C ARG A 299 9.40 -6.92 -21.91
N GLU A 300 9.00 -5.79 -21.32
CA GLU A 300 9.21 -4.47 -21.91
C GLU A 300 10.70 -4.12 -22.00
N ASP A 301 11.47 -4.36 -20.94
CA ASP A 301 12.92 -4.18 -20.91
C ASP A 301 13.60 -5.06 -21.96
N ALA A 302 13.20 -6.34 -22.06
CA ALA A 302 13.71 -7.25 -23.10
C ALA A 302 13.40 -6.77 -24.52
N ARG A 303 12.18 -6.30 -24.79
CA ARG A 303 11.79 -5.74 -26.11
C ARG A 303 12.62 -4.51 -26.48
N ARG A 304 12.84 -3.61 -25.52
CA ARG A 304 13.65 -2.40 -25.72
C ARG A 304 15.11 -2.74 -26.01
N GLU A 305 15.64 -3.75 -25.33
CA GLU A 305 17.00 -4.22 -25.57
C GLU A 305 17.14 -4.85 -26.97
N SER A 306 16.20 -5.72 -27.37
CA SER A 306 16.17 -6.28 -28.73
C SER A 306 16.08 -5.19 -29.81
N ALA A 307 15.29 -4.13 -29.57
CA ALA A 307 15.17 -3.01 -30.50
C ALA A 307 16.49 -2.21 -30.64
N ARG A 308 17.24 -2.02 -29.54
CA ARG A 308 18.55 -1.34 -29.56
C ARG A 308 19.62 -2.15 -30.28
N VAL A 309 19.64 -3.46 -30.08
CA VAL A 309 20.55 -4.35 -30.80
C VAL A 309 20.25 -4.32 -32.30
N HIS A 310 18.96 -4.30 -32.68
CA HIS A 310 18.57 -4.18 -34.08
C HIS A 310 18.98 -2.83 -34.69
N SER A 311 18.78 -1.71 -33.98
CA SER A 311 19.15 -0.38 -34.51
C SER A 311 20.66 -0.20 -34.67
N THR A 312 21.47 -0.79 -33.79
CA THR A 312 22.95 -0.68 -33.87
C THR A 312 23.59 -1.66 -34.86
N GLY A 313 22.90 -2.75 -35.20
CA GLY A 313 23.34 -3.71 -36.21
C GLY A 313 23.16 -3.22 -37.66
N VAL A 314 22.21 -2.30 -37.89
CA VAL A 314 21.94 -1.74 -39.24
C VAL A 314 23.04 -0.76 -39.68
N ASP A 315 23.75 -0.12 -38.76
CA ASP A 315 24.81 0.87 -39.08
C ASP A 315 26.19 0.23 -39.37
N ARG A 316 26.29 -1.12 -39.40
CA ARG A 316 27.56 -1.84 -39.62
C ARG A 316 27.65 -2.63 -40.93
N VAL A 317 26.71 -2.43 -41.86
CA VAL A 317 26.70 -3.06 -43.20
C VAL A 317 26.76 -1.98 -44.26
#